data_AF-A0A2P8GN62-F1
#
_entry.id   AF-A0A2P8GN62-F1
#
_cell.length_a   1.000
_cell.length_b   1.000
_cell.length_c   1.000
_cell.angle_alpha   90.00
_cell.angle_beta   90.00
_cell.angle_gamma   90.00
#
_symmetry.space_group_name_H-M   'P 1'
#
loop_
_entity.id
_entity.type
_entity.pdbx_description
1 polymer ?
#
loop_
_entity_poly.entity_id
_entity_poly.type
_entity_poly.pdbx_seq_one_letter_code
_entity_poly.pdbx_strand_id
1 'polypeptide(L)'
;MEQKESKQYWEIFETKVRPLSERQQRIIAYKFCLLVEKDLDNLGKGVLKLVEQLTSDHVSLQDCTSYREQLQNKLPDEGTSPYSPLIWALTPHTDTYPAWYSAAIAGLNIVDLKISTLPELTDLTKGILNDFYGMI
;
A
#
# COMPACT_ATOMS: atom_id res chain seq x y z
N MET A 1 -7.46 -14.78 -18.21
CA MET A 1 -6.09 -14.73 -17.62
C MET A 1 -6.12 -13.91 -16.33
N GLU A 2 -6.64 -12.68 -16.40
CA GLU A 2 -6.83 -11.74 -15.28
C GLU A 2 -7.49 -12.34 -14.02
N GLN A 3 -8.52 -13.18 -14.15
CA GLN A 3 -9.18 -13.79 -12.97
C GLN A 3 -8.25 -14.70 -12.15
N LYS A 4 -7.33 -15.41 -12.81
CA LYS A 4 -6.39 -16.31 -12.11
C LYS A 4 -5.32 -15.50 -11.37
N GLU A 5 -4.82 -14.44 -11.99
CA GLU A 5 -3.80 -13.55 -11.43
C GLU A 5 -4.36 -12.76 -10.24
N SER A 6 -5.58 -12.24 -10.38
CA SER A 6 -6.31 -11.59 -9.28
C SER A 6 -6.51 -12.54 -8.10
N LYS A 7 -6.91 -13.80 -8.35
CA LYS A 7 -7.05 -14.81 -7.31
C LYS A 7 -5.72 -15.07 -6.58
N GLN A 8 -4.62 -15.23 -7.31
CA GLN A 8 -3.30 -15.48 -6.72
C GLN A 8 -2.80 -14.30 -5.87
N TYR A 9 -3.03 -13.08 -6.34
CA TYR A 9 -2.72 -11.87 -5.60
C TYR A 9 -3.46 -11.83 -4.26
N TRP A 10 -4.78 -12.00 -4.29
CA TRP A 10 -5.59 -12.02 -3.07
C TRP A 10 -5.24 -13.17 -2.13
N GLU A 11 -4.98 -14.36 -2.66
CA GLU A 11 -4.59 -15.53 -1.87
C GLU A 11 -3.29 -15.28 -1.08
N ILE A 12 -2.30 -14.60 -1.66
CA ILE A 12 -1.09 -14.21 -0.93
C ILE A 12 -1.41 -13.24 0.20
N PHE A 13 -2.26 -12.25 -0.06
CA PHE A 13 -2.62 -11.27 0.97
C PHE A 13 -3.39 -11.92 2.13
N GLU A 14 -4.34 -12.79 1.84
CA GLU A 14 -5.15 -13.47 2.85
C GLU A 14 -4.37 -14.50 3.66
N THR A 15 -3.46 -15.24 3.03
CA THR A 15 -2.80 -16.39 3.67
C THR A 15 -1.39 -16.11 4.18
N LYS A 16 -0.68 -15.13 3.59
CA LYS A 16 0.72 -14.82 3.92
C LYS A 16 0.89 -13.44 4.52
N VAL A 17 0.16 -12.43 4.05
CA VAL A 17 0.30 -11.05 4.56
C VAL A 17 -0.55 -10.81 5.81
N ARG A 18 -1.79 -11.29 5.83
CA ARG A 18 -2.71 -11.19 6.98
C ARG A 18 -2.12 -11.65 8.33
N PRO A 19 -1.38 -12.77 8.44
CA PRO A 19 -0.80 -13.20 9.72
C PRO A 19 0.42 -12.39 10.17
N LEU A 20 0.95 -11.49 9.34
CA LEU A 20 2.07 -10.63 9.73
C LEU A 20 1.64 -9.57 10.76
N SER A 21 2.61 -8.95 11.42
CA SER A 21 2.36 -7.76 12.24
C SER A 21 1.86 -6.59 11.37
N GLU A 22 1.10 -5.68 11.97
CA GLU A 22 0.66 -4.44 11.30
C GLU A 22 1.84 -3.70 10.66
N ARG A 23 2.96 -3.57 11.38
CA ARG A 23 4.19 -2.97 10.89
C ARG A 23 4.67 -3.59 9.57
N GLN A 24 4.73 -4.92 9.49
CA GLN A 24 5.13 -5.63 8.28
C GLN A 24 4.13 -5.45 7.12
N GLN A 25 2.83 -5.41 7.42
CA GLN A 25 1.79 -5.12 6.42
C GLN A 25 1.96 -3.70 5.86
N ARG A 26 2.29 -2.73 6.72
CA ARG A 26 2.60 -1.35 6.32
C ARG A 26 3.88 -1.23 5.50
N ILE A 27 4.90 -2.05 5.76
CA ILE A 27 6.10 -2.13 4.91
C ILE A 27 5.73 -2.53 3.47
N ILE A 28 4.84 -3.52 3.30
CA ILE A 28 4.38 -3.93 1.96
C ILE A 28 3.67 -2.77 1.26
N ALA A 29 2.74 -2.09 1.94
CA ALA A 29 2.05 -0.92 1.38
C ALA A 29 3.02 0.22 1.01
N TYR A 30 4.02 0.48 1.85
CA TYR A 30 5.08 1.45 1.56
C TYR A 30 5.87 1.08 0.31
N LYS A 31 6.26 -0.19 0.15
CA LYS A 31 6.97 -0.68 -1.04
C LYS A 31 6.15 -0.50 -2.32
N PHE A 32 4.83 -0.62 -2.26
CA PHE A 32 3.97 -0.27 -3.39
C PHE A 32 3.94 1.24 -3.66
N CYS A 33 3.89 2.07 -2.61
CA CYS A 33 3.92 3.53 -2.76
C CYS A 33 5.24 4.03 -3.39
N LEU A 34 6.35 3.33 -3.20
CA LEU A 34 7.61 3.68 -3.87
C LEU A 34 7.51 3.55 -5.41
N LEU A 35 6.60 2.72 -5.93
CA LEU A 35 6.44 2.55 -7.37
C LEU A 35 5.85 3.79 -8.06
N VAL A 36 5.12 4.64 -7.32
CA VAL A 36 4.55 5.90 -7.82
C VAL A 36 5.41 7.13 -7.48
N GLU A 37 6.52 6.98 -6.77
CA GLU A 37 7.28 8.11 -6.20
C GLU A 37 7.63 9.20 -7.21
N LYS A 38 7.99 8.80 -8.44
CA LYS A 38 8.39 9.72 -9.52
C LYS A 38 7.25 10.62 -9.99
N ASP A 39 6.02 10.16 -9.81
CA ASP A 39 4.79 10.85 -10.23
C ASP A 39 4.18 11.70 -9.11
N LEU A 40 4.82 11.75 -7.93
CA LEU A 40 4.35 12.51 -6.78
C LEU A 40 4.87 13.95 -6.78
N ASP A 41 3.96 14.90 -6.51
CA ASP A 41 4.30 16.27 -6.14
C ASP A 41 4.89 16.35 -4.73
N ASN A 42 5.19 17.56 -4.24
CA ASN A 42 5.73 17.76 -2.89
C ASN A 42 4.81 17.26 -1.78
N LEU A 43 3.49 17.35 -1.97
CA LEU A 43 2.52 16.82 -1.01
C LEU A 43 2.59 15.29 -1.00
N GLY A 44 2.55 14.66 -2.18
CA GLY A 44 2.67 13.21 -2.30
C GLY A 44 3.97 12.66 -1.70
N LYS A 45 5.10 13.34 -1.92
CA LYS A 45 6.40 12.98 -1.31
C LYS A 45 6.40 13.16 0.22
N GLY A 46 5.76 14.21 0.71
CA GLY A 46 5.54 14.40 2.15
C GLY A 46 4.74 13.25 2.77
N VAL A 47 3.69 12.82 2.09
CA VAL A 47 2.89 11.66 2.51
C VAL A 47 3.67 10.36 2.40
N LEU A 48 4.47 10.16 1.35
CA LEU A 48 5.31 8.97 1.21
C LEU A 48 6.26 8.81 2.40
N LYS A 49 6.84 9.91 2.87
CA LYS A 49 7.67 9.92 4.09
C LYS A 49 6.86 9.58 5.34
N LEU A 50 5.61 10.03 5.44
CA LEU A 50 4.73 9.65 6.55
C LEU A 50 4.41 8.15 6.53
N VAL A 51 4.14 7.59 5.34
CA VAL A 51 3.93 6.15 5.14
C VAL A 51 5.18 5.35 5.53
N GLU A 52 6.38 5.84 5.18
CA GLU A 52 7.63 5.24 5.63
C GLU A 52 7.75 5.24 7.16
N GLN A 53 7.44 6.35 7.82
CA GLN A 53 7.50 6.46 9.28
C GLN A 53 6.52 5.52 9.99
N LEU A 54 5.37 5.22 9.38
CA LEU A 54 4.42 4.22 9.88
C LEU A 54 5.01 2.80 9.90
N THR A 55 6.10 2.54 9.17
CA THR A 55 6.83 1.25 9.23
C THR A 55 7.76 1.13 10.43
N SER A 56 7.89 2.18 11.24
CA SER A 56 8.82 2.27 12.37
C SER A 56 8.14 2.70 13.68
N ASP A 57 6.81 2.58 13.78
CA ASP A 57 5.99 2.82 14.99
C ASP A 57 6.10 4.24 15.61
N HIS A 58 6.44 5.26 14.81
CA HIS A 58 6.73 6.62 15.30
C HIS A 58 5.79 7.73 14.79
N VAL A 59 4.54 7.43 14.45
CA VAL A 59 3.63 8.41 13.81
C VAL A 59 2.34 8.63 14.59
N SER A 60 1.93 9.90 14.68
CA SER A 60 0.62 10.31 15.20
C SER A 60 -0.49 9.97 14.22
N LEU A 61 -1.54 9.27 14.68
CA LEU A 61 -2.76 8.98 13.90
C LEU A 61 -3.46 10.24 13.37
N GLN A 62 -3.28 11.38 14.05
CA GLN A 62 -3.85 12.67 13.65
C GLN A 62 -3.24 13.18 12.35
N ASP A 63 -1.93 13.00 12.16
CA ASP A 63 -1.23 13.41 10.94
C ASP A 63 -1.70 12.57 9.75
N CYS A 64 -1.85 11.25 9.93
CA CYS A 64 -2.36 10.35 8.89
C CYS A 64 -3.75 10.76 8.38
N THR A 65 -4.63 11.18 9.28
CA THR A 65 -6.00 11.57 8.93
C THR A 65 -5.99 12.87 8.11
N SER A 66 -5.26 13.89 8.57
CA SER A 66 -5.18 15.18 7.87
C SER A 66 -4.58 15.05 6.47
N TYR A 67 -3.50 14.29 6.32
CA TYR A 67 -2.89 14.07 5.00
C TYR A 67 -3.80 13.28 4.07
N ARG A 68 -4.52 12.28 4.59
CA ARG A 68 -5.47 11.51 3.78
C ARG A 68 -6.58 12.38 3.22
N GLU A 69 -7.15 13.27 4.02
CA GLU A 69 -8.17 14.23 3.57
C GLU A 69 -7.63 15.18 2.49
N GLN A 70 -6.40 15.69 2.67
CA GLN A 70 -5.75 16.54 1.67
C GLN A 70 -5.54 15.82 0.34
N LEU A 71 -5.11 14.55 0.37
CA LEU A 71 -4.96 13.74 -0.83
C LEU A 71 -6.30 13.42 -1.49
N GLN A 72 -7.34 13.10 -0.70
CA GLN A 72 -8.68 12.82 -1.19
C GLN A 72 -9.27 14.01 -1.96
N ASN A 73 -9.05 15.23 -1.47
CA ASN A 73 -9.49 16.46 -2.16
C ASN A 73 -8.75 16.72 -3.48
N LYS A 74 -7.65 16.02 -3.74
CA LYS A 74 -6.89 16.10 -5.00
C LYS A 74 -7.16 14.92 -5.94
N LEU A 75 -8.00 13.96 -5.56
CA LEU A 75 -8.39 12.87 -6.45
C LEU A 75 -9.25 13.43 -7.60
N PRO A 76 -9.08 12.91 -8.83
CA PRO A 76 -10.02 13.22 -9.90
C PRO A 76 -11.41 12.65 -9.56
N ASP A 77 -12.46 13.27 -10.10
CA ASP A 77 -13.85 12.79 -9.94
C ASP A 77 -14.02 11.36 -10.48
N GLU A 78 -13.22 11.00 -11.48
CA GLU A 78 -13.17 9.66 -12.07
C GLU A 78 -11.72 9.16 -12.19
N GLY A 79 -11.49 7.93 -11.71
CA GLY A 79 -10.24 7.19 -11.91
C GLY A 79 -9.27 7.19 -10.74
N THR A 80 -8.16 6.47 -10.93
CA THR A 80 -7.09 6.31 -9.95
C THR A 80 -6.01 7.36 -10.21
N SER A 81 -5.42 7.92 -9.15
CA SER A 81 -4.29 8.86 -9.25
C SER A 81 -3.06 8.30 -8.53
N PRO A 82 -1.87 8.88 -8.75
CA PRO A 82 -0.67 8.52 -7.98
C PRO A 82 -0.86 8.64 -6.47
N TYR A 83 -1.84 9.40 -5.96
CA TYR A 83 -2.16 9.50 -4.54
C TYR A 83 -2.99 8.34 -4.00
N SER A 84 -3.72 7.62 -4.84
CA SER A 84 -4.59 6.51 -4.44
C SER A 84 -3.87 5.44 -3.60
N PRO A 85 -2.70 4.90 -4.00
CA PRO A 85 -1.97 3.95 -3.15
C PRO A 85 -1.53 4.56 -1.80
N LEU A 86 -1.17 5.85 -1.75
CA LEU A 86 -0.80 6.51 -0.50
C LEU A 86 -1.98 6.67 0.47
N ILE A 87 -3.17 6.97 -0.05
CA ILE A 87 -4.40 7.06 0.74
C ILE A 87 -4.69 5.72 1.43
N TRP A 88 -4.54 4.61 0.71
CA TRP A 88 -4.71 3.27 1.26
C TRP A 88 -3.59 2.90 2.25
N ALA A 89 -2.35 3.27 1.97
CA ALA A 89 -1.24 3.03 2.89
C ALA A 89 -1.37 3.82 4.22
N LEU A 90 -1.96 5.03 4.17
CA LEU A 90 -2.28 5.83 5.35
C LEU A 90 -3.53 5.35 6.10
N THR A 91 -4.30 4.41 5.55
CA THR A 91 -5.55 4.00 6.17
C THR A 91 -5.27 3.35 7.54
N PRO A 92 -5.94 3.80 8.61
CA PRO A 92 -5.78 3.22 9.94
C PRO A 92 -6.21 1.76 9.95
N HIS A 93 -5.51 0.93 10.74
CA HIS A 93 -5.92 -0.44 10.96
C HIS A 93 -7.23 -0.46 11.74
N THR A 94 -8.29 -0.99 11.13
CA THR A 94 -9.62 -1.16 11.74
C THR A 94 -10.19 -2.53 11.40
N ASP A 95 -11.25 -2.97 12.07
CA ASP A 95 -11.91 -4.24 11.76
C ASP A 95 -12.47 -4.28 10.32
N THR A 96 -12.93 -3.13 9.81
CA THR A 96 -13.45 -3.01 8.43
C THR A 96 -12.34 -2.91 7.39
N TYR A 97 -11.25 -2.21 7.74
CA TYR A 97 -10.09 -2.03 6.88
C TYR A 97 -8.82 -2.45 7.63
N PRO A 98 -8.59 -3.76 7.77
CA PRO A 98 -7.37 -4.24 8.39
C PRO A 98 -6.18 -3.92 7.48
N ALA A 99 -5.01 -3.63 8.06
CA ALA A 99 -3.86 -3.12 7.33
C ALA A 99 -3.41 -4.02 6.15
N TRP A 100 -3.52 -5.35 6.26
CA TRP A 100 -3.27 -6.26 5.13
C TRP A 100 -4.21 -6.02 3.95
N TYR A 101 -5.49 -5.73 4.20
CA TYR A 101 -6.49 -5.49 3.17
C TYR A 101 -6.24 -4.14 2.51
N SER A 102 -5.97 -3.10 3.32
CA SER A 102 -5.58 -1.79 2.79
C SER A 102 -4.31 -1.84 1.95
N ALA A 103 -3.31 -2.64 2.35
CA ALA A 103 -2.11 -2.89 1.56
C ALA A 103 -2.43 -3.59 0.22
N ALA A 104 -3.35 -4.56 0.23
CA ALA A 104 -3.81 -5.22 -0.99
C ALA A 104 -4.47 -4.23 -1.96
N ILE A 105 -5.34 -3.34 -1.46
CA ILE A 105 -5.97 -2.32 -2.30
C ILE A 105 -4.96 -1.29 -2.83
N ALA A 106 -3.97 -0.89 -2.01
CA ALA A 106 -2.89 -0.02 -2.48
C ALA A 106 -2.18 -0.61 -3.70
N GLY A 107 -1.90 -1.92 -3.69
CA GLY A 107 -1.33 -2.60 -4.86
C GLY A 107 -2.28 -2.64 -6.06
N LEU A 108 -3.59 -2.84 -5.87
CA LEU A 108 -4.55 -2.76 -6.96
C LEU A 108 -4.53 -1.38 -7.64
N ASN A 109 -4.38 -0.30 -6.88
CA ASN A 109 -4.24 1.03 -7.47
C ASN A 109 -2.97 1.19 -8.31
N ILE A 110 -1.88 0.50 -7.99
CA ILE A 110 -0.69 0.48 -8.85
C ILE A 110 -1.01 -0.18 -10.20
N VAL A 111 -1.85 -1.22 -10.21
CA VAL A 111 -2.33 -1.88 -11.44
C VAL A 111 -3.26 -0.97 -12.23
N ASP A 112 -4.19 -0.29 -11.57
CA ASP A 112 -5.11 0.66 -12.22
C ASP A 112 -4.35 1.81 -12.89
N LEU A 113 -3.25 2.25 -12.29
CA LEU A 113 -2.33 3.24 -12.83
C LEU A 113 -1.43 2.71 -13.96
N LYS A 114 -1.50 1.41 -14.27
CA LYS A 114 -0.67 0.72 -15.26
C LYS A 114 0.84 0.82 -14.99
N ILE A 115 1.22 0.98 -13.72
CA ILE A 115 2.63 1.05 -13.29
C ILE A 115 3.23 -0.35 -13.15
N SER A 116 2.40 -1.32 -12.78
CA SER A 116 2.78 -2.72 -12.61
C SER A 116 1.61 -3.61 -12.97
N THR A 117 1.89 -4.89 -13.23
CA THR A 117 0.87 -5.93 -13.39
C THR A 117 0.63 -6.68 -12.08
N LEU A 118 -0.50 -7.39 -11.98
CA LEU A 118 -0.80 -8.25 -10.82
C LEU A 118 0.28 -9.32 -10.57
N PRO A 119 0.80 -10.04 -11.59
CA PRO A 119 1.92 -10.97 -11.39
C PRO A 119 3.17 -10.30 -10.80
N GLU A 120 3.57 -9.15 -11.31
CA GLU A 120 4.75 -8.43 -10.82
C GLU A 120 4.60 -7.98 -9.37
N LEU A 121 3.42 -7.46 -8.99
CA LEU A 121 3.15 -7.11 -7.59
C LEU A 121 3.09 -8.33 -6.67
N THR A 122 2.56 -9.45 -7.18
CA THR A 122 2.52 -10.72 -6.47
C THR A 122 3.95 -11.20 -6.19
N ASP A 123 4.84 -11.14 -7.17
CA ASP A 123 6.24 -11.53 -7.01
C ASP A 123 7.04 -10.56 -6.15
N LEU A 124 6.80 -9.25 -6.27
CA LEU A 124 7.36 -8.24 -5.35
C LEU A 124 6.95 -8.56 -3.90
N THR A 125 5.68 -8.89 -3.67
CA THR A 125 5.18 -9.24 -2.33
C THR A 125 5.90 -10.48 -1.79
N LYS A 126 6.08 -11.53 -2.61
CA LYS A 126 6.87 -12.71 -2.22
C LYS A 126 8.32 -12.36 -1.88
N GLY A 127 8.95 -11.47 -2.65
CA GLY A 127 10.29 -10.98 -2.37
C GLY A 127 10.39 -10.34 -0.99
N ILE A 128 9.47 -9.41 -0.69
CA ILE A 128 9.39 -8.75 0.63
C ILE A 128 9.15 -9.76 1.76
N LEU A 129 8.27 -10.75 1.54
CA LEU A 129 8.00 -11.80 2.51
C LEU A 129 9.27 -12.61 2.81
N ASN A 130 10.05 -12.97 1.79
CA ASN A 130 11.30 -13.70 1.97
C ASN A 130 12.30 -12.91 2.82
N ASP A 131 12.38 -11.59 2.64
CA ASP A 131 13.25 -10.72 3.45
C ASP A 131 12.84 -10.73 4.92
N PHE A 132 11.55 -10.83 5.24
CA PHE A 132 11.08 -10.95 6.63
C PHE A 132 11.50 -12.26 7.28
N TYR A 133 11.49 -13.37 6.53
CA TYR A 133 11.86 -14.68 7.06
C TYR A 133 13.38 -14.91 7.09
N GLY A 134 14.16 -14.18 6.28
CA GLY A 134 15.62 -14.23 6.28
C GLY A 134 16.30 -13.41 7.40
N MET A 135 15.53 -12.68 8.20
CA MET A 135 16.01 -11.93 9.37
C MET A 135 15.91 -12.70 10.70
N ILE A 136 15.65 -14.01 10.65
CA ILE A 136 15.63 -14.95 11.78
C ILE A 136 16.83 -15.88 11.67
#